data_AF-A0A7Y0BJ86-F1
#
_entry.id   AF-A0A7Y0BJ86-F1
#
_cell.length_a   1.000
_cell.length_b   1.000
_cell.length_c   1.000
_cell.angle_alpha   90.00
_cell.angle_beta   90.00
_cell.angle_gamma   90.00
#
_symmetry.space_group_name_H-M   'P 1'
#
loop_
_entity.id
_entity.type
_entity.pdbx_description
1 polymer ?
#
loop_
_entity_poly.entity_id
_entity_poly.type
_entity_poly.pdbx_seq_one_letter_code
_entity_poly.pdbx_strand_id
1 'polypeptide(L)' 'RWTTEGEIDYAVATIKENVAKLRELSPLWEMFKDGVDLSTIQWAAH' A
#
# COMPACT_ATOMS: atom_id res chain seq x y z
N ARG A 1 -2.09 -24.21 -18.16
CA ARG A 1 -2.42 -23.66 -16.83
C ARG A 1 -2.67 -22.18 -17.05
N TRP A 2 -3.93 -21.77 -17.14
CA TRP A 2 -4.29 -20.40 -17.47
C TRP A 2 -5.03 -19.82 -16.29
N THR A 3 -4.53 -18.71 -15.77
CA THR A 3 -5.27 -17.83 -14.88
C THR A 3 -6.44 -17.24 -15.67
N THR A 4 -7.60 -17.17 -15.04
CA THR A 4 -8.81 -16.58 -15.59
C THR A 4 -8.86 -15.08 -15.30
N GLU A 5 -9.61 -14.33 -16.10
CA GLU A 5 -9.85 -12.90 -15.84
C GLU A 5 -10.47 -12.68 -14.45
N GLY A 6 -11.39 -13.54 -14.03
CA GLY A 6 -12.01 -13.46 -12.70
C GLY A 6 -11.02 -13.63 -11.55
N GLU A 7 -9.98 -14.45 -11.70
CA GLU A 7 -8.91 -14.59 -10.71
C GLU A 7 -8.03 -13.33 -10.64
N ILE A 8 -7.79 -12.69 -11.80
CA ILE A 8 -7.05 -11.42 -11.87
C ILE A 8 -7.86 -10.31 -11.19
N ASP A 9 -9.14 -10.20 -11.50
CA ASP A 9 -10.03 -9.19 -10.91
C ASP A 9 -10.14 -9.36 -9.40
N TYR A 10 -10.26 -10.60 -8.93
CA TYR A 10 -10.23 -10.93 -7.51
C TYR A 10 -8.93 -10.47 -6.85
N ALA A 11 -7.77 -10.84 -7.43
CA ALA A 11 -6.47 -10.46 -6.88
C ALA A 11 -6.31 -8.94 -6.82
N VAL A 12 -6.73 -8.21 -7.86
CA VAL A 12 -6.69 -6.75 -7.90
C VAL A 12 -7.56 -6.14 -6.81
N ALA A 13 -8.79 -6.64 -6.64
CA ALA A 13 -9.70 -6.16 -5.61
C ALA A 13 -9.13 -6.41 -4.20
N THR A 14 -8.64 -7.62 -3.94
CA THR A 14 -8.05 -7.99 -2.66
C THR A 14 -6.82 -7.14 -2.35
N ILE A 15 -5.91 -6.94 -3.31
CA ILE A 15 -4.72 -6.11 -3.09
C ILE A 15 -5.12 -4.67 -2.77
N LYS A 16 -6.06 -4.09 -3.52
CA LYS A 16 -6.53 -2.71 -3.28
C LYS A 16 -7.11 -2.55 -1.87
N GLU A 17 -7.96 -3.49 -1.45
CA GLU A 17 -8.57 -3.44 -0.12
C GLU A 17 -7.53 -3.54 1.00
N ASN A 18 -6.59 -4.49 0.89
CA ASN A 18 -5.55 -4.65 1.91
C ASN A 18 -4.60 -3.44 1.95
N VAL A 19 -4.21 -2.90 0.80
CA VAL A 19 -3.38 -1.68 0.74
C VAL A 19 -4.13 -0.49 1.34
N ALA A 20 -5.44 -0.35 1.10
CA ALA A 20 -6.24 0.71 1.71
C ALA A 20 -6.26 0.60 3.24
N LYS A 21 -6.51 -0.59 3.80
CA LYS A 21 -6.47 -0.83 5.26
C LYS A 21 -5.09 -0.53 5.86
N LEU A 22 -4.02 -0.95 5.19
CA LEU A 22 -2.66 -0.65 5.64
C LEU A 22 -2.36 0.84 5.64
N ARG A 23 -2.91 1.58 4.68
CA ARG A 23 -2.79 3.04 4.60
C ARG A 23 -3.55 3.76 5.70
N GLU A 24 -4.74 3.30 6.07
CA GLU A 24 -5.53 3.86 7.18
C GLU A 24 -4.79 3.80 8.53
N LEU A 25 -3.94 2.78 8.72
CA LEU A 25 -3.22 2.56 9.97
C LEU A 25 -1.76 3.06 9.91
N SER A 26 -1.29 3.54 8.76
CA SER A 26 0.12 3.87 8.55
C SER A 26 0.39 5.35 8.86
N PRO A 27 1.20 5.67 9.89
CA PRO A 27 1.62 7.05 10.15
C PRO A 27 2.44 7.62 9.00
N LEU A 28 3.16 6.77 8.25
CA LEU A 28 3.91 7.19 7.06
C LEU A 28 2.98 7.61 5.92
N TRP A 29 1.80 7.00 5.82
CA TRP A 29 0.82 7.37 4.82
C TRP A 29 0.20 8.74 5.11
N GLU A 30 -0.04 9.06 6.39
CA GLU A 30 -0.46 10.40 6.79
C GLU A 30 0.62 11.44 6.48
N MET A 31 1.89 11.17 6.82
CA MET A 31 3.01 12.05 6.48
C MET A 31 3.12 12.30 4.96
N PHE A 32 2.93 11.27 4.14
CA PHE A 32 2.91 11.41 2.68
C PHE A 32 1.77 12.34 2.21
N LYS A 33 0.56 12.18 2.75
CA LYS A 33 -0.59 13.05 2.40
C LYS A 33 -0.37 14.50 2.84
N ASP A 34 0.33 14.72 3.94
CA ASP A 34 0.71 16.04 4.44
C ASP A 34 1.85 16.68 3.62
N GLY A 35 2.34 16.00 2.57
CA GLY A 35 3.38 16.51 1.68
C GLY A 35 4.80 16.38 2.22
N VAL A 36 5.01 15.57 3.28
CA VAL A 36 6.34 15.29 3.81
C VAL A 36 7.07 14.37 2.85
N ASP A 37 8.28 14.76 2.46
CA ASP A 37 9.16 13.92 1.64
C ASP A 37 9.69 12.76 2.49
N LEU A 38 9.07 11.58 2.33
CA LEU A 38 9.45 10.36 3.05
C LEU A 38 10.91 9.92 2.78
N SER A 39 11.55 10.39 1.69
CA SER A 39 12.96 10.08 1.41
C SER A 39 13.91 10.75 2.40
N THR A 40 13.45 11.79 3.09
CA THR A 40 14.23 12.52 4.10
C THR A 40 14.14 11.91 5.49
N ILE A 41 13.27 10.90 5.69
CA ILE A 41 13.14 10.19 6.96
C ILE A 41 14.39 9.33 7.18
N GLN A 42 15.06 9.53 8.32
CA GLN A 42 16.07 8.59 8.78
C GLN A 42 15.40 7.32 9.29
N TRP A 43 15.39 6.31 8.43
CA TRP A 43 15.01 4.96 8.80
C TRP A 43 15.99 4.44 9.85
N ALA A 44 15.47 3.87 10.94
CA ALA A 44 16.32 3.12 11.85
C ALA A 44 16.96 1.99 11.05
N ALA A 45 18.29 2.05 10.86
CA ALA A 45 19.02 0.95 10.23
C ALA A 45 18.88 -0.29 11.13
N HIS A 46 18.37 -1.37 10.55
CA HIS A 46 18.32 -2.69 11.17
C HIS A 46 19.16 -3.66 10.33
#